data_AF-A0A392N4C5-F1
#
_entry.id   AF-A0A392N4C5-F1
#
_cell.length_a   1.000
_cell.length_b   1.000
_cell.length_c   1.000
_cell.angle_alpha   90.00
_cell.angle_beta   90.00
_cell.angle_gamma   90.00
#
_symmetry.space_group_name_H-M   'P 1'
#
loop_
_entity.id
_entity.type
_entity.pdbx_description
1 polymer ?
#
loop_
_entity_poly.entity_id
_entity_poly.type
_entity_poly.pdbx_seq_one_letter_code
_entity_poly.pdbx_strand_id
1 'polypeptide(L)'
;MASSLFRLMAALGRDVVVANNVGSFALLVVLVLGGFVISREDVHKWFLWGYWSSPLMYGQNAIAVNEFLGHSWRKVTENSNETLGVLVMKTRGFFPQAYWYWIGVGALIG
;
A
#
# COMPACT_ATOMS: atom_id res chain seq x y z
N MET A 1 12.07 -3.54 -2.25
CA MET A 1 10.99 -4.41 -1.72
C MET A 1 11.01 -5.84 -2.26
N ALA A 2 10.64 -6.13 -3.52
CA ALA A 2 10.55 -7.53 -3.98
C ALA A 2 11.92 -8.25 -3.94
N SER A 3 12.98 -7.60 -4.45
CA SER A 3 14.33 -8.17 -4.38
C SER A 3 14.81 -8.38 -2.93
N SER A 4 14.54 -7.44 -2.01
CA SER A 4 14.90 -7.60 -0.59
C SER A 4 14.10 -8.73 0.09
N LEU A 5 12.82 -8.88 -0.24
CA LEU A 5 12.00 -10.02 0.23
C LEU A 5 12.57 -11.36 -0.24
N PHE A 6 12.83 -11.53 -1.53
CA PHE A 6 13.37 -12.79 -2.05
C PHE A 6 14.78 -13.09 -1.52
N ARG A 7 15.61 -12.06 -1.31
CA ARG A 7 16.93 -12.22 -0.66
C ARG A 7 16.79 -12.67 0.79
N LEU A 8 15.87 -12.09 1.55
CA LEU A 8 15.57 -12.52 2.92
C LEU A 8 15.12 -13.99 2.95
N MET A 9 14.20 -14.36 2.06
CA MET A 9 13.71 -15.74 1.97
C MET A 9 14.80 -16.73 1.57
N ALA A 10 15.70 -16.34 0.64
CA ALA A 10 16.86 -17.15 0.28
C ALA A 10 17.85 -17.30 1.44
N ALA A 11 18.02 -16.27 2.28
CA ALA A 11 18.88 -16.34 3.46
C ALA A 11 18.29 -17.23 4.57
N LEU A 12 16.95 -17.27 4.71
CA LEU A 12 16.26 -18.11 5.68
C LEU A 12 16.05 -19.55 5.19
N GLY A 13 15.93 -19.75 3.88
CA GLY A 13 15.65 -21.04 3.26
C GLY A 13 16.89 -21.93 3.21
N ARG A 14 16.73 -23.18 3.65
CA ARG A 14 17.77 -24.21 3.52
C ARG A 14 17.95 -24.70 2.07
N ASP A 15 16.90 -24.55 1.27
CA ASP A 15 16.85 -24.97 -0.14
C ASP A 15 16.22 -23.86 -1.00
N VAL A 16 16.77 -23.65 -2.20
CA VAL A 16 16.36 -22.58 -3.12
C VAL A 16 14.93 -22.78 -3.62
N VAL A 17 14.50 -24.02 -3.85
CA VAL A 17 13.14 -24.34 -4.30
C VAL A 17 12.13 -23.97 -3.21
N VAL A 18 12.42 -24.33 -1.95
CA VAL A 18 11.58 -23.99 -0.80
C VAL A 18 11.54 -22.48 -0.60
N ALA A 19 12.70 -21.81 -0.64
CA ALA A 19 12.80 -20.35 -0.50
C ALA A 19 11.97 -19.62 -1.56
N ASN A 20 12.03 -20.07 -2.82
CA ASN A 20 11.28 -19.46 -3.91
C ASN A 20 9.75 -19.62 -3.73
N ASN A 21 9.30 -20.81 -3.34
CA ASN A 21 7.89 -21.08 -3.13
C ASN A 21 7.33 -20.25 -1.97
N VAL A 22 8.03 -20.21 -0.83
CA VAL A 22 7.61 -19.40 0.33
C VAL A 22 7.70 -17.92 0.02
N GLY A 23 8.73 -17.46 -0.70
CA GLY A 23 8.84 -16.06 -1.12
C GLY A 23 7.74 -15.63 -2.08
N SER A 24 7.33 -16.49 -3.00
CA SER A 24 6.19 -16.22 -3.89
C SER A 24 4.89 -16.10 -3.09
N PHE A 25 4.67 -16.99 -2.12
CA PHE A 25 3.52 -16.89 -1.22
C PHE A 25 3.55 -15.62 -0.36
N ALA A 26 4.70 -15.27 0.21
CA ALA A 26 4.88 -14.04 0.99
C ALA A 26 4.60 -12.79 0.14
N LEU A 27 4.99 -12.79 -1.14
CA LEU A 27 4.67 -11.70 -2.06
C LEU A 27 3.16 -11.55 -2.27
N LEU A 28 2.42 -12.65 -2.40
CA LEU A 28 0.95 -12.60 -2.50
C LEU A 28 0.31 -12.00 -1.24
N VAL A 29 0.82 -12.36 -0.06
CA VAL A 29 0.36 -11.77 1.22
C VAL A 29 0.59 -10.26 1.24
N VAL A 30 1.77 -9.79 0.80
CA VAL A 30 2.08 -8.35 0.70
C VAL A 30 1.15 -7.63 -0.28
N LEU A 31 0.80 -8.27 -1.42
CA LEU A 31 -0.14 -7.71 -2.41
C LEU A 31 -1.55 -7.55 -1.83
N VAL A 32 -2.07 -8.57 -1.15
CA VAL A 32 -3.40 -8.53 -0.52
C VAL A 32 -3.46 -7.44 0.55
N LEU A 33 -2.40 -7.32 1.35
CA LEU A 33 -2.28 -6.34 2.42
C LEU A 33 -1.92 -4.92 1.94
N GLY A 34 -1.76 -4.69 0.63
CA GLY A 34 -1.41 -3.37 0.10
C GLY A 34 -2.50 -2.32 0.26
N GLY A 35 -3.77 -2.70 0.39
CA GLY A 35 -4.89 -1.76 0.42
C GLY A 35 -5.60 -1.58 -0.92
N PHE A 36 -4.99 -2.02 -2.03
CA PHE A 36 -5.65 -2.04 -3.34
C PHE A 36 -6.61 -3.22 -3.52
N VAL A 37 -6.21 -4.43 -3.11
CA VAL A 37 -7.05 -5.64 -3.27
C VAL A 37 -8.17 -5.67 -2.23
N ILE A 38 -7.81 -5.38 -0.97
CA ILE A 38 -8.76 -5.26 0.14
C ILE A 38 -8.60 -3.85 0.69
N SER A 39 -9.69 -3.09 0.73
CA SER A 39 -9.69 -1.78 1.38
C SER A 39 -9.35 -1.94 2.85
N ARG A 40 -8.58 -1.00 3.40
CA ARG A 40 -8.23 -0.96 4.83
C ARG A 40 -9.46 -1.10 5.73
N GLU A 41 -10.57 -0.50 5.33
CA GLU A 41 -11.81 -0.46 6.12
C GLU A 41 -12.49 -1.84 6.20
N ASP A 42 -12.25 -2.71 5.21
CA ASP A 42 -12.78 -4.06 5.15
C ASP A 42 -11.86 -5.11 5.80
N VAL A 43 -10.63 -4.72 6.18
CA VAL A 43 -9.70 -5.60 6.88
C VAL A 43 -10.19 -5.83 8.31
N HIS A 44 -10.30 -7.10 8.70
CA HIS A 44 -10.70 -7.47 10.05
C HIS A 44 -9.76 -6.87 11.10
N LYS A 45 -10.29 -6.30 12.19
CA LYS A 45 -9.52 -5.52 13.18
C LYS A 45 -8.29 -6.24 13.73
N TRP A 46 -8.39 -7.56 13.94
CA TRP A 46 -7.27 -8.37 14.45
C TRP A 46 -6.14 -8.55 13.43
N PHE A 47 -6.39 -8.38 12.12
CA PHE A 47 -5.42 -8.52 11.04
C PHE A 47 -4.90 -7.18 10.52
N LEU A 48 -5.37 -6.07 11.09
CA LEU A 48 -5.01 -4.72 10.66
C LEU A 48 -3.50 -4.44 10.81
N TRP A 49 -2.82 -5.07 11.77
CA TRP A 49 -1.36 -4.96 11.90
C TRP A 49 -0.62 -5.46 10.65
N GLY A 50 -1.16 -6.47 9.95
CA GLY A 50 -0.60 -6.96 8.70
C GLY A 50 -0.57 -5.86 7.63
N TYR A 51 -1.68 -5.11 7.52
CA TYR A 51 -1.78 -3.94 6.64
C TYR A 51 -0.72 -2.87 6.99
N TRP A 52 -0.53 -2.57 8.28
CA TRP A 52 0.48 -1.62 8.74
C TRP A 52 1.93 -2.11 8.57
N SER A 53 2.15 -3.42 8.53
CA SER A 53 3.48 -4.00 8.27
C SER A 53 3.86 -4.01 6.79
N SER A 54 2.88 -3.94 5.89
CA SER A 54 3.09 -4.11 4.46
C SER A 54 3.78 -2.89 3.85
N PRO A 55 5.01 -3.01 3.29
CA PRO A 55 5.66 -1.91 2.57
C PRO A 55 4.84 -1.45 1.36
N LEU A 56 4.07 -2.36 0.74
CA LEU A 56 3.24 -2.03 -0.41
C LEU A 56 2.12 -1.04 -0.07
N MET A 57 1.58 -1.10 1.15
CA MET A 57 0.56 -0.14 1.62
C MET A 57 1.09 1.29 1.57
N TYR A 58 2.28 1.49 2.09
CA TYR A 58 2.94 2.80 2.10
C TYR A 58 3.23 3.31 0.69
N GLY A 59 3.68 2.41 -0.20
CA GLY A 59 3.91 2.75 -1.60
C GLY A 59 2.64 3.11 -2.36
N GLN A 60 1.57 2.32 -2.21
CA GLN A 60 0.29 2.58 -2.86
C GLN A 60 -0.31 3.90 -2.39
N ASN A 61 -0.25 4.17 -1.09
CA ASN A 61 -0.77 5.40 -0.53
C ASN A 61 0.04 6.63 -0.98
N ALA A 62 1.37 6.55 -1.04
CA ALA A 62 2.20 7.64 -1.54
C ALA A 62 1.94 7.97 -3.02
N ILE A 63 1.76 6.94 -3.86
CA ILE A 63 1.38 7.13 -5.27
C ILE A 63 -0.01 7.74 -5.38
N ALA A 64 -0.99 7.23 -4.62
CA ALA A 64 -2.36 7.73 -4.62
C ALA A 64 -2.41 9.22 -4.24
N VAL A 65 -1.72 9.61 -3.17
CA VAL A 65 -1.65 11.01 -2.73
C VAL A 65 -0.98 11.90 -3.78
N ASN A 66 0.10 11.44 -4.40
CA ASN A 66 0.79 12.19 -5.45
C ASN A 66 -0.08 12.42 -6.69
N GLU A 67 -0.88 11.42 -7.08
CA GLU A 67 -1.75 11.51 -8.26
C GLU A 67 -3.04 12.30 -7.95
N PHE A 68 -3.79 11.90 -6.92
CA PHE A 68 -5.13 12.42 -6.66
C PHE A 68 -5.15 13.81 -6.01
N LEU A 69 -4.03 14.28 -5.45
CA LEU A 69 -3.89 15.70 -5.06
C LEU A 69 -3.38 16.58 -6.20
N GLY A 70 -3.07 16.00 -7.35
CA GLY A 70 -2.62 16.71 -8.54
C GLY A 70 -3.69 17.62 -9.14
N HIS A 71 -3.26 18.56 -9.98
CA HIS A 71 -4.14 19.56 -10.61
C HIS A 71 -5.28 18.95 -11.43
N SER A 72 -5.05 17.81 -12.10
CA SER A 72 -6.04 17.11 -12.92
C SER A 72 -7.27 16.64 -12.13
N TRP A 73 -7.09 16.35 -10.84
CA TRP A 73 -8.11 15.82 -9.93
C TRP A 73 -8.74 16.90 -9.04
N ARG A 74 -8.29 18.16 -9.18
CA ARG A 74 -8.80 19.33 -8.44
C ARG A 74 -10.09 19.87 -9.07
N LYS A 75 -11.09 19.00 -9.21
CA LYS A 75 -12.45 19.33 -9.64
C LYS A 75 -13.37 19.23 -8.42
N VAL A 76 -14.19 20.25 -8.18
CA VAL A 76 -15.18 20.24 -7.11
C VAL A 76 -16.47 19.66 -7.67
N THR A 77 -17.08 18.71 -6.98
CA THR A 77 -18.38 18.13 -7.37
C THR A 77 -19.50 18.98 -6.77
N GLU A 78 -20.61 19.17 -7.49
CA GLU A 78 -21.74 20.01 -7.04
C GLU A 78 -22.31 19.61 -5.67
N ASN A 79 -22.12 18.35 -5.25
CA ASN A 79 -22.64 17.80 -4.00
C ASN A 79 -21.63 17.77 -2.83
N SER A 80 -20.37 18.16 -3.03
CA SER A 80 -19.35 18.09 -1.97
C SER A 80 -18.35 19.24 -2.06
N ASN A 81 -17.96 19.78 -0.90
CA ASN A 81 -16.95 20.84 -0.81
C ASN A 81 -15.50 20.30 -0.93
N GLU A 82 -15.34 19.04 -1.34
CA GLU A 82 -14.05 18.36 -1.45
C GLU A 82 -13.67 18.16 -2.93
N THR A 83 -12.38 18.07 -3.22
CA THR A 83 -11.92 17.74 -4.57
C THR A 83 -12.26 16.29 -4.90
N LEU A 84 -12.53 16.04 -6.17
CA LEU A 84 -12.83 14.70 -6.70
C LEU A 84 -11.76 13.68 -6.29
N GLY A 85 -10.48 14.07 -6.35
CA GLY A 85 -9.38 13.19 -5.93
C GLY A 85 -9.44 12.77 -4.46
N VAL A 86 -9.79 13.69 -3.55
CA VAL A 86 -9.97 13.37 -2.12
C VAL A 86 -11.13 12.42 -1.89
N LEU A 87 -12.25 12.62 -2.62
CA LEU A 87 -13.41 11.74 -2.55
C LEU A 87 -13.07 10.31 -3.03
N VAL A 88 -12.35 10.19 -4.14
CA VAL A 88 -11.90 8.89 -4.67
C VAL A 88 -10.97 8.18 -3.68
N MET A 89 -10.03 8.90 -3.05
CA MET A 89 -9.15 8.30 -2.04
C MET A 89 -9.92 7.80 -0.82
N LYS A 90 -10.84 8.61 -0.28
CA LYS A 90 -11.66 8.23 0.87
C LYS A 90 -12.56 7.02 0.58
N THR A 91 -13.24 7.01 -0.56
CA THR A 91 -14.10 5.88 -0.96
C THR A 91 -13.33 4.58 -1.17
N ARG A 92 -12.04 4.65 -1.49
CA ARG A 92 -11.14 3.49 -1.60
C ARG A 92 -10.38 3.16 -0.30
N GLY A 93 -10.62 3.90 0.79
CA GLY A 93 -9.95 3.68 2.07
C GLY A 93 -8.48 4.14 2.14
N PHE A 94 -8.04 4.98 1.18
CA PHE A 94 -6.71 5.61 1.20
C PHE A 94 -6.69 6.87 2.05
N PHE A 95 -5.50 7.26 2.52
CA PHE A 95 -5.33 8.44 3.35
C PHE A 95 -5.06 9.68 2.49
N PRO A 96 -5.96 10.68 2.48
CA PRO A 96 -5.86 11.80 1.55
C PRO A 96 -4.81 12.86 1.96
N GLN A 97 -4.13 12.72 3.10
CA GLN A 97 -3.23 13.75 3.60
C GLN A 97 -1.87 13.74 2.88
N ALA A 98 -1.43 14.90 2.42
CA ALA A 98 -0.21 15.05 1.62
C ALA A 98 1.08 14.50 2.27
N TYR A 99 1.17 14.51 3.61
CA TYR A 99 2.35 14.01 4.32
C TYR A 99 2.58 12.50 4.13
N TRP A 100 1.55 11.74 3.73
CA TRP A 100 1.68 10.32 3.45
C TRP A 100 2.64 10.00 2.30
N TYR A 101 2.87 10.96 1.40
CA TYR A 101 3.93 10.88 0.42
C TYR A 101 5.30 10.65 1.11
N TRP A 102 5.62 11.47 2.10
CA TRP A 102 6.90 11.39 2.81
C TRP A 102 6.99 10.17 3.73
N ILE A 103 5.88 9.76 4.35
CA ILE A 103 5.83 8.50 5.10
C ILE A 103 6.13 7.33 4.17
N GLY A 104 5.56 7.33 2.96
CA GLY A 104 5.83 6.29 1.96
C GLY A 104 7.29 6.24 1.54
N VAL A 105 7.89 7.40 1.27
CA VAL A 105 9.34 7.49 0.96
C VAL A 105 10.17 6.95 2.12
N GLY A 106 9.92 7.38 3.36
CA GLY A 106 10.66 6.92 4.53
C GLY A 106 10.50 5.42 4.81
N ALA A 107 9.30 4.87 4.66
CA ALA A 107 9.02 3.45 4.88
C ALA A 107 9.68 2.54 3.82
N LEU A 108 9.97 3.05 2.62
CA LEU A 108 10.47 2.27 1.49
C LEU A 108 11.97 2.42 1.21
N ILE A 109 12.67 3.33 1.91
CA ILE A 109 14.10 3.62 1.68
C ILE A 109 15.05 2.51 2.20
N GLY A 110 14.54 1.46 2.87
CA GLY A 110 15.29 0.27 3.30
C GLY A 110 15.16 -0.93 2.37
#